data_AF-A0A6N8JPJ3-F1
#
_entry.id   AF-A0A6N8JPJ3-F1
#
_cell.length_a   1.000
_cell.length_b   1.000
_cell.length_c   1.000
_cell.angle_alpha   90.00
_cell.angle_beta   90.00
_cell.angle_gamma   90.00
#
_symmetry.space_group_name_H-M   'P 1'
#
loop_
_entity.id
_entity.type
_entity.pdbx_description
1 polymer ?
#
loop_
_entity_poly.entity_id
_entity_poly.type
_entity_poly.pdbx_seq_one_letter_code
_entity_poly.pdbx_strand_id
1 'polypeptide(L)'
;MRKLIAVCCALVLALGVGAAYYLQAPTDAALRDMARENPVNPRPSVALWGSPSLLGEMVRAQEEQGRAVGFLLGSSELSYGVEDSAHPVRFFSENDLGFDLVSMGGGGYQSLWGAIEVGALDECGALPEKKVAFLIGDQWFMNEAGCTPEAFMNSFSEEAFRECMENPGLTTETKAQIRERVMALGVGTQTVSDLTDDSMVAWANRAAADFVSGGERRGLLAEGLAANGPLERDGSSAVEPDWDALDRQAVVEGEAACTNNDYGIYDDYFDTYVSDQPWGQPYEGEPFSGWSETEFSDLRLFLTVCEELGITPLLVIEPVNGEYYDIQRYTKESRAEFYDKLREVLDEAQVDYIDLSMHDYDKYYLRDVMHLGWRSWVQINRALCEFYGAGAADAAGGSDGVEGVSEGDDASGQTAAQRDAEAAADEMLEVEGAGKEMVESEGERS
;
A
#
# COMPACT_ATOMS: atom_id res chain seq x y z
N MET A 1 -54.69 6.06 -6.84
CA MET A 1 -54.42 4.85 -7.64
C MET A 1 -53.29 5.05 -8.66
N ARG A 2 -53.36 6.00 -9.62
CA ARG A 2 -52.30 6.19 -10.63
C ARG A 2 -50.89 6.50 -10.06
N LYS A 3 -50.81 7.29 -8.97
CA LYS A 3 -49.52 7.58 -8.29
C LYS A 3 -48.95 6.39 -7.49
N LEU A 4 -49.80 5.48 -7.03
CA LEU A 4 -49.36 4.27 -6.30
C LEU A 4 -48.79 3.22 -7.26
N ILE A 5 -49.42 3.07 -8.44
CA ILE A 5 -48.95 2.18 -9.51
C ILE A 5 -47.61 2.66 -10.07
N ALA A 6 -47.41 3.98 -10.22
CA ALA A 6 -46.14 4.53 -10.69
C ALA A 6 -44.98 4.27 -9.71
N VAL A 7 -45.23 4.36 -8.40
CA VAL A 7 -44.22 4.06 -7.35
C VAL A 7 -43.93 2.56 -7.29
N CYS A 8 -44.95 1.70 -7.40
CA CYS A 8 -44.75 0.24 -7.48
C CYS A 8 -44.02 -0.18 -8.77
N CYS A 9 -44.31 0.45 -9.91
CA CYS A 9 -43.59 0.20 -11.16
C CYS A 9 -42.14 0.71 -11.10
N ALA A 10 -41.88 1.85 -10.44
CA ALA A 10 -40.51 2.35 -10.22
C ALA A 10 -39.70 1.46 -9.29
N LEU A 11 -40.30 0.90 -8.22
CA LEU A 11 -39.66 -0.08 -7.35
C LEU A 11 -39.41 -1.42 -8.06
N VAL A 12 -40.36 -1.90 -8.88
CA VAL A 12 -40.17 -3.13 -9.69
C VAL A 12 -39.15 -2.92 -10.81
N LEU A 13 -39.05 -1.71 -11.39
CA LEU A 13 -38.00 -1.36 -12.35
C LEU A 13 -36.63 -1.18 -11.68
N ALA A 14 -36.55 -0.58 -10.49
CA ALA A 14 -35.31 -0.49 -9.73
C ALA A 14 -34.81 -1.88 -9.30
N LEU A 15 -35.73 -2.74 -8.82
CA LEU A 15 -35.43 -4.14 -8.51
C LEU A 15 -35.11 -4.96 -9.78
N GLY A 16 -35.75 -4.66 -10.91
CA GLY A 16 -35.54 -5.36 -12.18
C GLY A 16 -34.25 -4.98 -12.91
N VAL A 17 -33.84 -3.71 -12.85
CA VAL A 17 -32.57 -3.21 -13.39
C VAL A 17 -31.40 -3.62 -12.48
N GLY A 18 -31.57 -3.53 -11.15
CA GLY A 18 -30.62 -4.07 -10.19
C GLY A 18 -30.43 -5.59 -10.34
N ALA A 19 -31.54 -6.34 -10.52
CA ALA A 19 -31.47 -7.78 -10.76
C ALA A 19 -30.84 -8.14 -12.13
N ALA A 20 -31.02 -7.33 -13.17
CA ALA A 20 -30.41 -7.58 -14.48
C ALA A 20 -28.90 -7.31 -14.48
N TYR A 21 -28.44 -6.27 -13.78
CA TYR A 21 -27.01 -6.01 -13.58
C TYR A 21 -26.37 -7.09 -12.67
N TYR A 22 -27.09 -7.50 -11.63
CA TYR A 22 -26.70 -8.61 -10.75
C TYR A 22 -26.55 -9.95 -11.49
N LEU A 23 -27.41 -10.24 -12.46
CA LEU A 23 -27.32 -11.46 -13.29
C LEU A 23 -26.09 -11.48 -14.22
N GLN A 24 -25.40 -10.34 -14.40
CA GLN A 24 -24.17 -10.25 -15.18
C GLN A 24 -22.91 -10.18 -14.30
N ALA A 25 -23.01 -9.72 -13.06
CA ALA A 25 -21.89 -9.71 -12.12
C ALA A 25 -21.53 -11.15 -11.68
N PRO A 26 -20.24 -11.51 -11.62
CA PRO A 26 -19.81 -12.83 -11.17
C PRO A 26 -20.22 -13.11 -9.73
N THR A 27 -20.47 -14.39 -9.45
CA THR A 27 -20.77 -14.86 -8.09
C THR A 27 -19.49 -14.93 -7.27
N ASP A 28 -19.60 -14.96 -5.95
CA ASP A 28 -18.43 -15.09 -5.06
C ASP A 28 -17.66 -16.38 -5.32
N ALA A 29 -18.37 -17.46 -5.67
CA ALA A 29 -17.75 -18.71 -6.10
C ALA A 29 -16.94 -18.53 -7.39
N ALA A 30 -17.49 -17.81 -8.39
CA ALA A 30 -16.77 -17.52 -9.62
C ALA A 30 -15.54 -16.63 -9.38
N LEU A 31 -15.64 -15.64 -8.47
CA LEU A 31 -14.48 -14.82 -8.07
C LEU A 31 -13.38 -15.66 -7.42
N ARG A 32 -13.73 -16.60 -6.54
CA ARG A 32 -12.74 -17.51 -5.95
C ARG A 32 -12.10 -18.43 -7.00
N ASP A 33 -12.88 -18.93 -7.96
CA ASP A 33 -12.33 -19.71 -9.07
C ASP A 33 -11.36 -18.86 -9.91
N MET A 34 -11.73 -17.61 -10.23
CA MET A 34 -10.85 -16.67 -10.93
C MET A 34 -9.56 -16.36 -10.14
N ALA A 35 -9.67 -16.17 -8.83
CA ALA A 35 -8.52 -15.94 -7.95
C ALA A 35 -7.55 -17.13 -7.91
N ARG A 36 -8.05 -18.36 -8.07
CA ARG A 36 -7.22 -19.56 -8.18
C ARG A 36 -6.63 -19.76 -9.56
N GLU A 37 -7.36 -19.40 -10.61
CA GLU A 37 -6.91 -19.50 -12.00
C GLU A 37 -5.82 -18.46 -12.31
N ASN A 38 -5.98 -17.22 -11.81
CA ASN A 38 -5.07 -16.09 -12.04
C ASN A 38 -4.57 -15.50 -10.71
N PRO A 39 -3.72 -16.22 -9.96
CA PRO A 39 -3.35 -15.80 -8.61
C PRO A 39 -2.20 -14.79 -8.57
N VAL A 40 -1.50 -14.53 -9.69
CA VAL A 40 -0.27 -13.73 -9.69
C VAL A 40 -0.53 -12.32 -10.17
N ASN A 41 -0.30 -11.35 -9.29
CA ASN A 41 -0.16 -9.95 -9.65
C ASN A 41 0.68 -9.23 -8.58
N PRO A 42 1.84 -8.65 -8.93
CA PRO A 42 2.71 -7.96 -7.99
C PRO A 42 2.08 -6.69 -7.38
N ARG A 43 1.07 -6.13 -8.05
CA ARG A 43 0.29 -4.99 -7.58
C ARG A 43 -1.17 -5.19 -7.99
N PRO A 44 -1.94 -5.96 -7.20
CA PRO A 44 -3.37 -6.18 -7.47
C PRO A 44 -4.13 -4.86 -7.57
N SER A 45 -5.34 -4.88 -8.15
CA SER A 45 -6.17 -3.68 -8.18
C SER A 45 -6.57 -3.22 -6.77
N VAL A 46 -6.87 -1.93 -6.61
CA VAL A 46 -7.36 -1.36 -5.33
C VAL A 46 -8.57 -2.14 -4.79
N ALA A 47 -9.46 -2.61 -5.67
CA ALA A 47 -10.60 -3.43 -5.27
C ALA A 47 -10.18 -4.75 -4.61
N LEU A 48 -9.08 -5.37 -5.08
CA LEU A 48 -8.52 -6.59 -4.49
C LEU A 48 -7.79 -6.33 -3.18
N TRP A 49 -7.13 -5.17 -2.99
CA TRP A 49 -6.58 -4.79 -1.69
C TRP A 49 -7.67 -4.79 -0.63
N GLY A 50 -8.84 -4.25 -0.96
CA GLY A 50 -10.03 -4.31 -0.11
C GLY A 50 -10.71 -5.68 -0.01
N SER A 51 -10.10 -6.78 -0.47
CA SER A 51 -10.65 -8.14 -0.35
C SER A 51 -9.60 -9.17 0.13
N PRO A 52 -9.23 -9.13 1.42
CA PRO A 52 -8.33 -10.11 2.05
C PRO A 52 -8.74 -11.57 1.80
N SER A 53 -10.04 -11.84 1.67
CA SER A 53 -10.53 -13.20 1.40
C SER A 53 -10.13 -13.72 0.03
N LEU A 54 -10.13 -12.86 -1.01
CA LEU A 54 -9.68 -13.22 -2.35
C LEU A 54 -8.15 -13.23 -2.46
N LEU A 55 -7.46 -12.30 -1.78
CA LEU A 55 -6.01 -12.35 -1.64
C LEU A 55 -5.57 -13.68 -0.98
N GLY A 56 -6.30 -14.15 0.03
CA GLY A 56 -6.09 -15.47 0.64
C GLY A 56 -6.29 -16.63 -0.32
N GLU A 57 -7.24 -16.57 -1.26
CA GLU A 57 -7.37 -17.58 -2.33
C GLU A 57 -6.20 -17.53 -3.32
N MET A 58 -5.74 -16.33 -3.69
CA MET A 58 -4.59 -16.14 -4.58
C MET A 58 -3.31 -16.73 -3.95
N VAL A 59 -3.08 -16.44 -2.66
CA VAL A 59 -1.94 -16.96 -1.89
C VAL A 59 -2.02 -18.49 -1.80
N ARG A 60 -3.17 -19.05 -1.41
CA ARG A 60 -3.35 -20.51 -1.35
C ARG A 60 -3.07 -21.19 -2.69
N ALA A 61 -3.53 -20.61 -3.80
CA ALA A 61 -3.30 -21.17 -5.13
C ALA A 61 -1.81 -21.17 -5.54
N GLN A 62 -1.04 -20.19 -5.06
CA GLN A 62 0.42 -20.13 -5.26
C GLN A 62 1.15 -21.14 -4.34
N GLU A 63 0.78 -21.21 -3.05
CA GLU A 63 1.38 -22.16 -2.10
C GLU A 63 1.15 -23.62 -2.49
N GLU A 64 -0.05 -23.97 -2.98
CA GLU A 64 -0.38 -25.30 -3.50
C GLU A 64 0.54 -25.72 -4.67
N GLN A 65 1.12 -24.75 -5.37
CA GLN A 65 2.06 -24.96 -6.46
C GLN A 65 3.54 -24.86 -6.04
N GLY A 66 3.78 -24.65 -4.74
CA GLY A 66 5.10 -24.57 -4.12
C GLY A 66 5.74 -23.18 -4.17
N ARG A 67 4.92 -22.13 -4.38
CA ARG A 67 5.38 -20.74 -4.47
C ARG A 67 5.07 -19.99 -3.18
N ALA A 68 6.09 -19.38 -2.56
CA ALA A 68 5.89 -18.49 -1.42
C ALA A 68 5.40 -17.11 -1.88
N VAL A 69 4.67 -16.40 -1.03
CA VAL A 69 4.16 -15.06 -1.31
C VAL A 69 4.52 -14.10 -0.17
N GLY A 70 5.13 -12.97 -0.48
CA GLY A 70 5.41 -11.88 0.45
C GLY A 70 4.48 -10.69 0.26
N PHE A 71 4.38 -9.82 1.26
CA PHE A 71 3.57 -8.61 1.21
C PHE A 71 4.41 -7.37 1.54
N LEU A 72 4.39 -6.38 0.66
CA LEU A 72 4.97 -5.05 0.90
C LEU A 72 3.83 -4.04 1.00
N LEU A 73 3.64 -3.50 2.20
CA LEU A 73 2.68 -2.43 2.45
C LEU A 73 3.38 -1.07 2.34
N GLY A 74 2.62 -0.05 1.97
CA GLY A 74 3.11 1.31 1.80
C GLY A 74 1.98 2.28 1.45
N SER A 75 2.33 3.41 0.86
CA SER A 75 1.44 4.49 0.43
C SER A 75 1.67 4.84 -1.05
N SER A 76 1.79 6.12 -1.39
CA SER A 76 1.96 6.63 -2.76
C SER A 76 3.28 6.23 -3.42
N GLU A 77 4.33 5.92 -2.66
CA GLU A 77 5.63 5.47 -3.18
C GLU A 77 5.52 4.20 -4.02
N LEU A 78 4.52 3.34 -3.74
CA LEU A 78 4.24 2.14 -4.53
C LEU A 78 3.41 2.43 -5.79
N SER A 79 2.88 3.64 -5.95
CA SER A 79 2.02 4.05 -7.07
C SER A 79 2.79 4.55 -8.28
N TYR A 80 4.04 5.01 -8.10
CA TYR A 80 4.85 5.51 -9.20
C TYR A 80 5.30 4.37 -10.12
N GLY A 81 5.34 4.69 -11.42
CA GLY A 81 5.45 3.70 -12.48
C GLY A 81 6.66 2.77 -12.35
N VAL A 82 6.48 1.57 -12.87
CA VAL A 82 7.48 0.54 -13.19
C VAL A 82 8.62 1.01 -14.14
N GLU A 83 8.84 2.31 -14.29
CA GLU A 83 9.91 2.86 -15.11
C GLU A 83 11.29 2.58 -14.49
N ASP A 84 11.38 2.65 -13.16
CA ASP A 84 12.58 2.34 -12.43
C ASP A 84 12.77 0.82 -12.41
N SER A 85 13.90 0.33 -12.94
CA SER A 85 14.14 -1.12 -13.02
C SER A 85 14.15 -1.79 -11.65
N ALA A 86 14.55 -1.04 -10.63
CA ALA A 86 14.58 -1.49 -9.25
C ALA A 86 13.23 -1.42 -8.54
N HIS A 87 12.18 -0.77 -9.07
CA HIS A 87 10.89 -0.68 -8.37
C HIS A 87 10.36 -2.10 -8.03
N PRO A 88 9.95 -2.41 -6.79
CA PRO A 88 9.68 -3.78 -6.35
C PRO A 88 8.70 -4.53 -7.25
N VAL A 89 7.62 -3.87 -7.67
CA VAL A 89 6.62 -4.44 -8.59
C VAL A 89 7.24 -4.93 -9.89
N ARG A 90 8.16 -4.16 -10.48
CA ARG A 90 8.85 -4.54 -11.71
C ARG A 90 9.93 -5.57 -11.44
N PHE A 91 10.78 -5.31 -10.45
CA PHE A 91 11.91 -6.15 -10.10
C PHE A 91 11.49 -7.60 -9.84
N PHE A 92 10.48 -7.82 -8.98
CA PHE A 92 9.98 -9.16 -8.67
C PHE A 92 9.14 -9.79 -9.80
N SER A 93 8.67 -9.00 -10.76
CA SER A 93 8.02 -9.55 -11.97
C SER A 93 9.02 -10.00 -13.03
N GLU A 94 10.16 -9.32 -13.13
CA GLU A 94 11.21 -9.60 -14.11
C GLU A 94 12.25 -10.60 -13.60
N ASN A 95 12.29 -10.86 -12.28
CA ASN A 95 13.27 -11.75 -11.65
C ASN A 95 12.58 -12.80 -10.78
N ASP A 96 12.75 -14.08 -11.13
CA ASP A 96 12.27 -15.17 -10.29
C ASP A 96 13.25 -15.47 -9.14
N LEU A 97 12.89 -15.03 -7.93
CA LEU A 97 13.70 -15.14 -6.72
C LEU A 97 13.15 -16.16 -5.70
N GLY A 98 12.26 -17.05 -6.15
CA GLY A 98 11.69 -18.11 -5.32
C GLY A 98 10.46 -17.73 -4.51
N PHE A 99 9.99 -16.48 -4.61
CA PHE A 99 8.71 -16.02 -4.05
C PHE A 99 8.13 -14.88 -4.89
N ASP A 100 6.82 -14.69 -4.82
CA ASP A 100 6.14 -13.54 -5.43
C ASP A 100 5.87 -12.46 -4.37
N LEU A 101 6.00 -11.19 -4.75
CA LEU A 101 5.75 -10.07 -3.85
C LEU A 101 4.46 -9.35 -4.23
N VAL A 102 3.51 -9.28 -3.31
CA VAL A 102 2.30 -8.46 -3.43
C VAL A 102 2.54 -7.10 -2.78
N SER A 103 2.54 -6.04 -3.58
CA SER A 103 2.72 -4.66 -3.11
C SER A 103 1.37 -3.92 -3.04
N MET A 104 1.04 -3.34 -1.89
CA MET A 104 -0.23 -2.64 -1.65
C MET A 104 0.03 -1.29 -0.99
N GLY A 105 -0.56 -0.23 -1.55
CA GLY A 105 -0.40 1.12 -1.04
C GLY A 105 -0.84 2.18 -2.04
N GLY A 106 -1.45 3.24 -1.53
CA GLY A 106 -1.85 4.45 -2.27
C GLY A 106 -1.86 5.66 -1.34
N GLY A 107 -2.17 6.85 -1.87
CA GLY A 107 -2.30 8.06 -1.04
C GLY A 107 -3.27 7.84 0.13
N GLY A 108 -2.82 8.16 1.35
CA GLY A 108 -3.61 8.00 2.59
C GLY A 108 -3.51 6.66 3.30
N TYR A 109 -2.72 5.72 2.77
CA TYR A 109 -2.50 4.41 3.38
C TYR A 109 -1.41 4.52 4.45
N GLN A 110 -1.84 4.64 5.71
CA GLN A 110 -0.98 4.90 6.86
C GLN A 110 -1.11 3.78 7.92
N SER A 111 -0.61 4.00 9.13
CA SER A 111 -0.46 2.93 10.13
C SER A 111 -1.77 2.27 10.56
N LEU A 112 -2.86 3.04 10.68
CA LEU A 112 -4.17 2.46 11.05
C LEU A 112 -4.70 1.53 9.95
N TRP A 113 -4.54 1.90 8.68
CA TRP A 113 -4.89 1.01 7.57
C TRP A 113 -4.03 -0.26 7.65
N GLY A 114 -2.71 -0.12 7.83
CA GLY A 114 -1.81 -1.26 7.99
C GLY A 114 -2.25 -2.20 9.12
N ALA A 115 -2.65 -1.67 10.27
CA ALA A 115 -3.14 -2.45 11.42
C ALA A 115 -4.40 -3.26 11.08
N ILE A 116 -5.35 -2.65 10.37
CA ILE A 116 -6.56 -3.32 9.92
C ILE A 116 -6.23 -4.41 8.90
N GLU A 117 -5.43 -4.05 7.90
CA GLU A 117 -5.12 -4.89 6.75
C GLU A 117 -4.38 -6.16 7.17
N VAL A 118 -3.32 -6.07 7.99
CA VAL A 118 -2.58 -7.27 8.41
C VAL A 118 -3.41 -8.19 9.31
N GLY A 119 -4.28 -7.63 10.16
CA GLY A 119 -5.21 -8.42 10.97
C GLY A 119 -6.22 -9.18 10.11
N ALA A 120 -6.68 -8.57 9.02
CA ALA A 120 -7.59 -9.16 8.06
C ALA A 120 -6.93 -10.23 7.18
N LEU A 121 -5.72 -9.94 6.68
CA LEU A 121 -4.95 -10.88 5.89
C LEU A 121 -4.59 -12.14 6.69
N ASP A 122 -4.22 -12.01 7.97
CA ASP A 122 -3.97 -13.16 8.84
C ASP A 122 -5.23 -14.02 9.03
N GLU A 123 -6.38 -13.40 9.30
CA GLU A 123 -7.66 -14.12 9.43
C GLU A 123 -8.03 -14.88 8.16
N CYS A 124 -7.82 -14.27 7.00
CA CYS A 124 -8.11 -14.87 5.71
C CYS A 124 -7.09 -15.94 5.26
N GLY A 125 -6.01 -16.13 6.02
CA GLY A 125 -4.90 -17.02 5.66
C GLY A 125 -4.12 -16.52 4.44
N ALA A 126 -4.00 -15.19 4.29
CA ALA A 126 -3.28 -14.54 3.21
C ALA A 126 -1.84 -14.15 3.58
N LEU A 127 -1.42 -14.24 4.84
CA LEU A 127 -0.02 -13.99 5.27
C LEU A 127 0.71 -15.33 5.53
N PRO A 128 1.30 -15.96 4.50
CA PRO A 128 2.10 -17.16 4.71
C PRO A 128 3.33 -16.81 5.56
N GLU A 129 3.79 -17.77 6.38
CA GLU A 129 4.84 -17.58 7.40
C GLU A 129 4.59 -16.44 8.41
N LYS A 130 3.41 -15.79 8.39
CA LYS A 130 3.07 -14.61 9.19
C LYS A 130 4.13 -13.50 9.08
N LYS A 131 4.52 -13.12 7.85
CA LYS A 131 5.51 -12.05 7.59
C LYS A 131 4.93 -10.93 6.74
N VAL A 132 5.25 -9.68 7.07
CA VAL A 132 4.85 -8.50 6.30
C VAL A 132 5.96 -7.44 6.30
N ALA A 133 6.21 -6.79 5.17
CA ALA A 133 7.06 -5.60 5.12
C ALA A 133 6.20 -4.33 5.04
N PHE A 134 6.62 -3.24 5.68
CA PHE A 134 5.86 -1.98 5.68
C PHE A 134 6.79 -0.77 5.59
N LEU A 135 6.59 0.06 4.57
CA LEU A 135 7.29 1.32 4.36
C LEU A 135 6.71 2.42 5.25
N ILE A 136 7.53 3.26 5.87
CA ILE A 136 7.11 4.33 6.79
C ILE A 136 7.87 5.62 6.46
N GLY A 137 7.14 6.60 5.93
CA GLY A 137 7.63 7.95 5.64
C GLY A 137 7.24 9.00 6.68
N ASP A 138 8.02 10.07 6.79
CA ASP A 138 7.78 11.15 7.76
C ASP A 138 6.52 11.98 7.44
N GLN A 139 6.05 11.95 6.19
CA GLN A 139 4.92 12.73 5.71
C GLN A 139 3.62 12.32 6.41
N TRP A 140 3.52 11.08 6.90
CA TRP A 140 2.37 10.62 7.66
C TRP A 140 2.27 11.31 9.04
N PHE A 141 3.41 11.78 9.55
CA PHE A 141 3.54 12.37 10.88
C PHE A 141 3.60 13.90 10.84
N MET A 142 3.55 14.53 9.67
CA MET A 142 3.65 15.99 9.55
C MET A 142 2.38 16.73 9.99
N ASN A 143 1.24 16.05 10.00
CA ASN A 143 -0.02 16.60 10.50
C ASN A 143 -0.21 16.16 11.94
N GLU A 144 -0.28 17.08 12.91
CA GLU A 144 -0.47 16.74 14.33
C GLU A 144 -1.67 15.79 14.56
N ALA A 145 -2.74 15.92 13.76
CA ALA A 145 -3.92 15.05 13.84
C ALA A 145 -3.73 13.64 13.24
N GLY A 146 -2.60 13.37 12.59
CA GLY A 146 -2.29 12.13 11.87
C GLY A 146 -3.00 12.06 10.52
N CYS A 147 -3.37 10.84 10.10
CA CYS A 147 -4.17 10.60 8.90
C CYS A 147 -5.44 11.47 8.90
N THR A 148 -5.72 12.13 7.77
CA THR A 148 -6.96 12.89 7.63
C THR A 148 -8.16 11.96 7.41
N PRO A 149 -9.39 12.34 7.79
CA PRO A 149 -10.58 11.54 7.49
C PRO A 149 -10.74 11.24 5.99
N GLU A 150 -10.44 12.21 5.13
CA GLU A 150 -10.52 12.05 3.67
C GLU A 150 -9.54 10.99 3.15
N ALA A 151 -8.26 11.13 3.53
CA ALA A 151 -7.22 10.17 3.16
C ALA A 151 -7.52 8.76 3.71
N PHE A 152 -7.98 8.66 4.96
CA PHE A 152 -8.35 7.37 5.54
C PHE A 152 -9.51 6.71 4.80
N MET A 153 -10.54 7.47 4.44
CA MET A 153 -11.70 6.94 3.74
C MET A 153 -11.37 6.41 2.34
N ASN A 154 -10.27 6.88 1.70
CA ASN A 154 -9.76 6.30 0.46
C ASN A 154 -9.18 4.89 0.66
N SER A 155 -8.62 4.61 1.84
CA SER A 155 -8.01 3.31 2.18
C SER A 155 -8.95 2.33 2.91
N PHE A 156 -10.07 2.81 3.47
CA PHE A 156 -10.94 1.99 4.32
C PHE A 156 -11.72 0.93 3.53
N SER A 157 -11.53 -0.34 3.88
CA SER A 157 -12.34 -1.47 3.38
C SER A 157 -13.24 -2.03 4.46
N GLU A 158 -14.55 -2.11 4.18
CA GLU A 158 -15.52 -2.76 5.07
C GLU A 158 -15.25 -4.26 5.24
N GLU A 159 -14.73 -4.94 4.20
CA GLU A 159 -14.34 -6.34 4.29
C GLU A 159 -13.11 -6.48 5.18
N ALA A 160 -12.02 -5.76 4.90
CA ALA A 160 -10.80 -5.86 5.71
C ALA A 160 -11.07 -5.52 7.18
N PHE A 161 -11.84 -4.46 7.45
CA PHE A 161 -12.24 -4.12 8.80
C PHE A 161 -13.01 -5.24 9.49
N ARG A 162 -14.00 -5.85 8.81
CA ARG A 162 -14.75 -6.99 9.36
C ARG A 162 -13.84 -8.18 9.66
N GLU A 163 -13.03 -8.63 8.69
CA GLU A 163 -12.17 -9.80 8.89
C GLU A 163 -11.16 -9.55 10.03
N CYS A 164 -10.62 -8.33 10.14
CA CYS A 164 -9.80 -7.92 11.30
C CYS A 164 -10.56 -8.01 12.63
N MET A 165 -11.83 -7.57 12.65
CA MET A 165 -12.68 -7.66 13.85
C MET A 165 -13.10 -9.10 14.17
N GLU A 166 -13.15 -9.99 13.18
CA GLU A 166 -13.45 -11.42 13.36
C GLU A 166 -12.20 -12.21 13.82
N ASN A 167 -10.98 -11.71 13.54
CA ASN A 167 -9.72 -12.39 13.88
C ASN A 167 -9.66 -12.78 15.38
N PRO A 168 -9.64 -14.09 15.72
CA PRO A 168 -9.71 -14.55 17.10
C PRO A 168 -8.40 -14.36 17.88
N GLY A 169 -7.29 -14.07 17.21
CA GLY A 169 -6.01 -13.77 17.83
C GLY A 169 -5.93 -12.37 18.45
N LEU A 170 -6.77 -11.43 17.98
CA LEU A 170 -6.80 -10.06 18.49
C LEU A 170 -7.61 -9.93 19.78
N THR A 171 -7.07 -9.19 20.74
CA THR A 171 -7.75 -8.93 22.02
C THR A 171 -8.94 -7.98 21.86
N THR A 172 -9.88 -8.07 22.79
CA THR A 172 -11.04 -7.16 22.84
C THR A 172 -10.61 -5.69 22.93
N GLU A 173 -9.50 -5.41 23.61
CA GLU A 173 -8.95 -4.06 23.79
C GLU A 173 -8.39 -3.51 22.48
N THR A 174 -7.51 -4.27 21.80
CA THR A 174 -6.97 -3.91 20.49
C THR A 174 -8.09 -3.66 19.47
N LYS A 175 -9.08 -4.55 19.40
CA LYS A 175 -10.27 -4.34 18.56
C LYS A 175 -11.06 -3.08 18.95
N ALA A 176 -11.11 -2.72 20.24
CA ALA A 176 -11.79 -1.50 20.68
C ALA A 176 -11.04 -0.23 20.25
N GLN A 177 -9.71 -0.23 20.35
CA GLN A 177 -8.87 0.88 19.89
C GLN A 177 -8.99 1.08 18.37
N ILE A 178 -8.96 0.00 17.58
CA ILE A 178 -9.18 0.08 16.13
C ILE A 178 -10.56 0.69 15.83
N ARG A 179 -11.64 0.22 16.48
CA ARG A 179 -12.99 0.77 16.31
C ARG A 179 -13.05 2.26 16.62
N GLU A 180 -12.43 2.69 17.72
CA GLU A 180 -12.41 4.10 18.13
C GLU A 180 -11.73 4.98 17.08
N ARG A 181 -10.56 4.55 16.60
CA ARG A 181 -9.81 5.26 15.56
C ARG A 181 -10.58 5.34 14.23
N VAL A 182 -11.16 4.23 13.80
CA VAL A 182 -12.00 4.17 12.59
C VAL A 182 -13.21 5.12 12.68
N MET A 183 -13.87 5.21 13.84
CA MET A 183 -14.95 6.18 14.05
C MET A 183 -14.45 7.63 14.08
N ALA A 184 -13.28 7.88 14.68
CA ALA A 184 -12.69 9.21 14.72
C ALA A 184 -12.30 9.75 13.33
N LEU A 185 -12.01 8.84 12.38
CA LEU A 185 -11.70 9.16 10.99
C LEU A 185 -12.91 9.15 10.05
N GLY A 186 -14.13 9.11 10.61
CA GLY A 186 -15.35 9.42 9.86
C GLY A 186 -16.24 8.23 9.51
N VAL A 187 -15.85 6.99 9.83
CA VAL A 187 -16.74 5.83 9.65
C VAL A 187 -17.87 5.90 10.70
N GLY A 188 -19.11 5.86 10.23
CA GLY A 188 -20.28 6.03 11.09
C GLY A 188 -20.38 4.94 12.18
N THR A 189 -20.78 5.31 13.41
CA THR A 189 -20.95 4.37 14.53
C THR A 189 -21.88 3.20 14.20
N GLN A 190 -22.94 3.45 13.42
CA GLN A 190 -23.85 2.37 12.99
C GLN A 190 -23.15 1.41 12.03
N THR A 191 -22.37 1.94 11.07
CA THR A 191 -21.57 1.12 10.14
C THR A 191 -20.59 0.23 10.90
N VAL A 192 -19.84 0.80 11.86
CA VAL A 192 -18.94 0.02 12.72
C VAL A 192 -19.70 -1.05 13.49
N SER A 193 -20.84 -0.71 14.09
CA SER A 193 -21.68 -1.68 14.80
C SER A 193 -22.16 -2.81 13.89
N ASP A 194 -22.59 -2.50 12.67
CA ASP A 194 -23.13 -3.48 11.73
C ASP A 194 -22.03 -4.41 11.18
N LEU A 195 -20.82 -3.89 10.97
CA LEU A 195 -19.68 -4.69 10.51
C LEU A 195 -19.13 -5.63 11.59
N THR A 196 -19.28 -5.27 12.87
CA THR A 196 -18.83 -6.07 14.02
C THR A 196 -19.91 -6.94 14.66
N ASP A 197 -21.14 -6.93 14.12
CA ASP A 197 -22.22 -7.81 14.60
C ASP A 197 -22.12 -9.20 13.97
N ASP A 198 -21.61 -10.14 14.76
CA ASP A 198 -21.43 -11.54 14.38
C ASP A 198 -22.69 -12.39 14.58
N SER A 199 -23.83 -11.77 14.92
CA SER A 199 -25.08 -12.50 15.05
C SER A 199 -25.50 -13.09 13.70
N MET A 200 -26.14 -14.27 13.73
CA MET A 200 -26.69 -14.90 12.53
C MET A 200 -27.66 -13.99 11.76
N VAL A 201 -28.33 -13.07 12.48
CA VAL A 201 -29.25 -12.10 11.88
C VAL A 201 -28.49 -11.02 11.12
N ALA A 202 -27.44 -10.45 11.72
CA ALA A 202 -26.58 -9.48 11.05
C ALA A 202 -25.89 -10.09 9.83
N TRP A 203 -25.36 -11.31 9.95
CA TRP A 203 -24.82 -12.06 8.81
C TRP A 203 -25.86 -12.21 7.68
N ALA A 204 -27.09 -12.62 7.99
CA ALA A 204 -28.14 -12.79 6.98
C ALA A 204 -28.56 -11.45 6.34
N ASN A 205 -28.60 -10.37 7.12
CA ASN A 205 -28.89 -9.03 6.61
C ASN A 205 -27.78 -8.52 5.68
N ARG A 206 -26.51 -8.73 6.04
CA ARG A 206 -25.35 -8.40 5.20
C ARG A 206 -25.37 -9.20 3.90
N ALA A 207 -25.53 -10.52 3.97
CA ALA A 207 -25.65 -11.37 2.79
C ALA A 207 -26.82 -10.94 1.87
N ALA A 208 -27.94 -10.50 2.44
CA ALA A 208 -29.05 -9.96 1.67
C ALA A 208 -28.76 -8.57 1.07
N ALA A 209 -28.06 -7.69 1.80
CA ALA A 209 -27.63 -6.40 1.30
C ALA A 209 -26.61 -6.56 0.16
N ASP A 210 -25.57 -7.37 0.36
CA ASP A 210 -24.57 -7.70 -0.66
C ASP A 210 -25.20 -8.34 -1.90
N PHE A 211 -26.21 -9.19 -1.72
CA PHE A 211 -27.00 -9.73 -2.82
C PHE A 211 -27.73 -8.63 -3.61
N VAL A 212 -28.16 -7.54 -2.96
CA VAL A 212 -28.91 -6.46 -3.61
C VAL A 212 -28.00 -5.39 -4.21
N SER A 213 -26.89 -5.02 -3.56
CA SER A 213 -26.03 -3.90 -3.93
C SER A 213 -24.59 -4.26 -4.32
N GLY A 214 -24.13 -5.48 -4.06
CA GLY A 214 -22.73 -5.89 -4.27
C GLY A 214 -22.32 -6.17 -5.73
N GLY A 215 -23.20 -5.91 -6.71
CA GLY A 215 -22.93 -6.18 -8.13
C GLY A 215 -21.76 -5.38 -8.69
N GLU A 216 -21.67 -4.09 -8.35
CA GLU A 216 -20.59 -3.21 -8.81
C GLU A 216 -19.23 -3.63 -8.24
N ARG A 217 -19.15 -3.84 -6.93
CA ARG A 217 -17.92 -4.34 -6.27
C ARG A 217 -17.44 -5.66 -6.88
N ARG A 218 -18.34 -6.62 -7.10
CA ARG A 218 -17.97 -7.91 -7.72
C ARG A 218 -17.55 -7.77 -9.19
N GLY A 219 -18.08 -6.78 -9.91
CA GLY A 219 -17.60 -6.41 -11.23
C GLY A 219 -16.15 -5.93 -11.19
N LEU A 220 -15.83 -4.96 -10.32
CA LEU A 220 -14.47 -4.45 -10.14
C LEU A 220 -13.48 -5.53 -9.69
N LEU A 221 -13.90 -6.42 -8.79
CA LEU A 221 -13.09 -7.58 -8.36
C LEU A 221 -12.80 -8.51 -9.53
N ALA A 222 -13.79 -8.82 -10.37
CA ALA A 222 -13.58 -9.67 -11.53
C ALA A 222 -12.69 -9.02 -12.59
N GLU A 223 -12.83 -7.72 -12.83
CA GLU A 223 -11.92 -6.97 -13.71
C GLU A 223 -10.48 -7.02 -13.17
N GLY A 224 -10.30 -6.83 -11.86
CA GLY A 224 -9.01 -6.97 -11.20
C GLY A 224 -8.41 -8.37 -11.37
N LEU A 225 -9.17 -9.42 -11.05
CA LEU A 225 -8.73 -10.81 -11.18
C LEU A 225 -8.48 -11.22 -12.63
N ALA A 226 -9.19 -10.65 -13.59
CA ALA A 226 -8.95 -10.88 -15.01
C ALA A 226 -7.68 -10.20 -15.54
N ALA A 227 -7.19 -9.17 -14.83
CA ALA A 227 -5.92 -8.51 -15.12
C ALA A 227 -4.71 -9.23 -14.48
N ASN A 228 -4.95 -10.15 -13.54
CA ASN A 228 -3.91 -11.01 -12.97
C ASN A 228 -3.47 -12.09 -13.97
N GLY A 229 -2.28 -12.64 -13.76
CA GLY A 229 -1.74 -13.76 -14.52
C GLY A 229 -1.88 -15.10 -13.80
N PRO A 230 -1.81 -16.23 -14.54
CA PRO A 230 -1.57 -17.53 -13.94
C PRO A 230 -0.16 -17.58 -13.35
N LEU A 231 0.08 -18.51 -12.43
CA LEU A 231 1.45 -18.80 -11.98
C LEU A 231 2.20 -19.52 -13.11
N GLU A 232 3.20 -18.85 -13.69
CA GLU A 232 4.11 -19.46 -14.65
C GLU A 232 5.27 -20.13 -13.91
N ARG A 233 5.57 -21.38 -14.25
CA ARG A 233 6.75 -22.07 -13.73
C ARG A 233 7.91 -21.82 -14.66
N ASP A 234 8.77 -20.87 -14.33
CA ASP A 234 10.12 -20.93 -14.86
C ASP A 234 10.91 -21.96 -14.04
N GLY A 235 11.50 -22.95 -14.71
CA GLY A 235 12.33 -23.97 -14.07
C GLY A 235 13.74 -23.45 -13.76
N SER A 236 13.93 -22.14 -13.80
CA SER A 236 15.20 -21.49 -13.51
C SER A 236 15.48 -21.54 -12.01
N SER A 237 16.67 -21.99 -11.64
CA SER A 237 17.13 -21.86 -10.26
C SER A 237 17.29 -20.37 -9.96
N ALA A 238 16.67 -19.87 -8.89
CA ALA A 238 16.87 -18.51 -8.40
C ALA A 238 18.37 -18.18 -8.36
N VAL A 239 18.82 -17.29 -9.23
CA VAL A 239 20.19 -16.79 -9.22
C VAL A 239 20.20 -15.56 -8.34
N GLU A 240 21.09 -15.55 -7.34
CA GLU A 240 21.27 -14.38 -6.48
C GLU A 240 21.58 -13.14 -7.35
N PRO A 241 20.79 -12.07 -7.25
CA PRO A 241 21.03 -10.84 -8.01
C PRO A 241 22.39 -10.23 -7.70
N ASP A 242 23.06 -9.69 -8.71
CA ASP A 242 24.23 -8.84 -8.50
C ASP A 242 23.77 -7.45 -8.01
N TRP A 243 23.58 -7.35 -6.69
CA TRP A 243 23.09 -6.13 -6.04
C TRP A 243 23.98 -4.91 -6.33
N ASP A 244 25.30 -5.09 -6.45
CA ASP A 244 26.21 -4.00 -6.78
C ASP A 244 26.03 -3.54 -8.24
N ALA A 245 25.72 -4.46 -9.16
CA ALA A 245 25.38 -4.10 -10.53
C ALA A 245 24.03 -3.39 -10.63
N LEU A 246 23.03 -3.82 -9.85
CA LEU A 246 21.73 -3.16 -9.77
C LEU A 246 21.84 -1.75 -9.19
N ASP A 247 22.65 -1.52 -8.13
CA ASP A 247 22.88 -0.16 -7.60
C ASP A 247 23.58 0.74 -8.62
N ARG A 248 24.58 0.22 -9.37
CA ARG A 248 25.21 0.98 -10.45
C ARG A 248 24.22 1.33 -11.57
N GLN A 249 23.34 0.40 -11.94
CA GLN A 249 22.31 0.62 -12.94
C GLN A 249 21.29 1.67 -12.46
N ALA A 250 20.87 1.59 -11.19
CA ALA A 250 19.99 2.54 -10.55
C ALA A 250 20.57 3.98 -10.57
N VAL A 251 21.87 4.14 -10.33
CA VAL A 251 22.55 5.44 -10.48
C VAL A 251 22.46 5.95 -11.92
N VAL A 252 22.72 5.10 -12.92
CA VAL A 252 22.65 5.48 -14.34
C VAL A 252 21.22 5.89 -14.74
N GLU A 253 20.21 5.17 -14.26
CA GLU A 253 18.80 5.50 -14.50
C GLU A 253 18.41 6.83 -13.86
N GLY A 254 18.78 7.05 -12.59
CA GLY A 254 18.56 8.32 -11.90
C GLY A 254 19.27 9.50 -12.56
N GLU A 255 20.54 9.35 -12.97
CA GLU A 255 21.28 10.38 -13.72
C GLU A 255 20.58 10.74 -15.05
N ALA A 256 20.00 9.75 -15.72
CA ALA A 256 19.30 9.96 -16.98
C ALA A 256 17.90 10.59 -16.81
N ALA A 257 17.28 10.41 -15.65
CA ALA A 257 15.94 10.91 -15.33
C ALA A 257 15.94 12.27 -14.61
N CYS A 258 17.09 12.69 -14.07
CA CYS A 258 17.27 13.94 -13.32
C CYS A 258 18.36 14.81 -13.97
N THR A 259 18.04 15.41 -15.12
CA THR A 259 18.96 16.17 -15.97
C THR A 259 18.81 17.69 -15.88
N ASN A 260 17.69 18.20 -15.34
CA ASN A 260 17.36 19.62 -15.31
C ASN A 260 17.66 20.32 -13.97
N ASN A 261 18.09 19.58 -12.94
CA ASN A 261 18.34 20.11 -11.60
C ASN A 261 19.55 19.47 -10.91
N ASP A 262 20.12 20.18 -9.94
CA ASP A 262 21.28 19.73 -9.17
C ASP A 262 20.92 18.86 -7.95
N TYR A 263 19.63 18.61 -7.70
CA TYR A 263 19.11 17.98 -6.47
C TYR A 263 18.76 16.50 -6.63
N GLY A 264 18.90 15.96 -7.85
CA GLY A 264 18.62 14.54 -8.13
C GLY A 264 17.12 14.20 -8.12
N ILE A 265 16.26 15.20 -8.33
CA ILE A 265 14.80 15.06 -8.41
C ILE A 265 14.42 14.77 -9.86
N TYR A 266 13.45 13.88 -10.09
CA TYR A 266 12.93 13.59 -11.43
C TYR A 266 12.51 14.85 -12.19
N ASP A 267 12.92 14.97 -13.46
CA ASP A 267 12.81 16.21 -14.25
C ASP A 267 11.39 16.79 -14.28
N ASP A 268 10.38 15.97 -14.58
CA ASP A 268 9.00 16.45 -14.69
C ASP A 268 8.45 16.88 -13.32
N TYR A 269 8.83 16.18 -12.24
CA TYR A 269 8.41 16.55 -10.89
C TYR A 269 9.05 17.89 -10.49
N PHE A 270 10.35 18.04 -10.78
CA PHE A 270 11.08 19.27 -10.50
C PHE A 270 10.43 20.48 -11.19
N ASP A 271 10.20 20.37 -12.50
CA ASP A 271 9.61 21.44 -13.31
C ASP A 271 8.17 21.77 -12.91
N THR A 272 7.40 20.77 -12.45
CA THR A 272 5.99 20.93 -12.12
C THR A 272 5.78 21.50 -10.72
N TYR A 273 6.52 21.02 -9.72
CA TYR A 273 6.18 21.26 -8.31
C TYR A 273 7.20 22.11 -7.55
N VAL A 274 8.49 22.02 -7.88
CA VAL A 274 9.55 22.52 -6.99
C VAL A 274 10.60 23.41 -7.65
N SER A 275 10.48 23.75 -8.94
CA SER A 275 11.45 24.58 -9.66
C SER A 275 11.62 25.99 -9.07
N ASP A 276 10.53 26.55 -8.54
CA ASP A 276 10.46 27.92 -8.04
C ASP A 276 10.79 28.05 -6.54
N GLN A 277 11.18 26.95 -5.88
CA GLN A 277 11.52 26.94 -4.46
C GLN A 277 12.84 27.70 -4.20
N PRO A 278 13.03 28.27 -2.99
CA PRO A 278 14.22 29.05 -2.65
C PRO A 278 15.45 28.17 -2.39
N TRP A 279 15.80 27.32 -3.35
CA TRP A 279 16.89 26.36 -3.24
C TRP A 279 18.21 26.98 -2.77
N GLY A 280 18.90 26.29 -1.87
CA GLY A 280 20.15 26.74 -1.27
C GLY A 280 20.00 27.89 -0.25
N GLN A 281 18.77 28.26 0.12
CA GLN A 281 18.48 29.20 1.21
C GLN A 281 17.83 28.44 2.37
N PRO A 282 18.63 27.96 3.34
CA PRO A 282 18.10 27.23 4.48
C PRO A 282 17.04 28.03 5.23
N TYR A 283 16.05 27.34 5.75
CA TYR A 283 15.01 27.94 6.58
C TYR A 283 15.61 28.48 7.89
N GLU A 284 15.35 29.76 8.18
CA GLU A 284 15.91 30.46 9.35
C GLU A 284 14.94 30.54 10.55
N GLY A 285 13.74 29.95 10.45
CA GLY A 285 12.74 29.97 11.51
C GLY A 285 12.91 28.84 12.54
N GLU A 286 11.94 28.73 13.45
CA GLU A 286 11.89 27.63 14.41
C GLU A 286 11.65 26.28 13.70
N PRO A 287 12.49 25.26 13.92
CA PRO A 287 12.28 23.92 13.36
C PRO A 287 10.91 23.34 13.78
N PHE A 288 10.31 22.55 12.90
CA PHE A 288 9.07 21.85 13.18
C PHE A 288 9.28 20.80 14.27
N SER A 289 8.41 20.78 15.27
CA SER A 289 8.41 19.78 16.34
C SER A 289 7.03 19.15 16.56
N GLY A 290 6.08 19.40 15.65
CA GLY A 290 4.68 18.96 15.76
C GLY A 290 4.44 17.57 15.18
N TRP A 291 5.41 16.66 15.28
CA TRP A 291 5.28 15.31 14.74
C TRP A 291 4.12 14.56 15.41
N SER A 292 3.22 13.98 14.61
CA SER A 292 1.94 13.45 15.05
C SER A 292 2.04 12.36 16.10
N GLU A 293 1.65 12.65 17.33
CA GLU A 293 1.44 11.61 18.35
C GLU A 293 0.29 10.66 17.98
N THR A 294 -0.69 11.12 17.20
CA THR A 294 -1.79 10.30 16.73
C THR A 294 -1.32 9.23 15.75
N GLU A 295 -0.52 9.59 14.75
CA GLU A 295 0.04 8.61 13.82
C GLU A 295 1.04 7.67 14.53
N PHE A 296 1.84 8.18 15.47
CA PHE A 296 2.68 7.32 16.31
C PHE A 296 1.85 6.34 17.18
N SER A 297 0.65 6.74 17.61
CA SER A 297 -0.28 5.84 18.31
C SER A 297 -0.84 4.77 17.37
N ASP A 298 -1.17 5.15 16.14
CA ASP A 298 -1.66 4.22 15.12
C ASP A 298 -0.57 3.23 14.69
N LEU A 299 0.70 3.66 14.63
CA LEU A 299 1.86 2.78 14.42
C LEU A 299 2.03 1.76 15.56
N ARG A 300 1.91 2.20 16.82
CA ARG A 300 1.94 1.27 17.96
C ARG A 300 0.78 0.27 17.92
N LEU A 301 -0.39 0.70 17.42
CA LEU A 301 -1.53 -0.19 17.23
C LEU A 301 -1.24 -1.25 16.15
N PHE A 302 -0.62 -0.87 15.03
CA PHE A 302 -0.12 -1.82 14.03
C PHE A 302 0.88 -2.84 14.63
N LEU A 303 1.85 -2.37 15.41
CA LEU A 303 2.84 -3.24 16.06
C LEU A 303 2.18 -4.19 17.08
N THR A 304 1.19 -3.70 17.82
CA THR A 304 0.39 -4.52 18.76
C THR A 304 -0.39 -5.61 18.03
N VAL A 305 -1.02 -5.28 16.90
CA VAL A 305 -1.70 -6.27 16.06
C VAL A 305 -0.71 -7.34 15.58
N CYS A 306 0.49 -6.92 15.14
CA CYS A 306 1.51 -7.87 14.71
C CYS A 306 1.93 -8.80 15.87
N GLU A 307 2.20 -8.24 17.05
CA GLU A 307 2.58 -9.00 18.25
C GLU A 307 1.48 -10.00 18.66
N GLU A 308 0.22 -9.56 18.78
CA GLU A 308 -0.91 -10.41 19.19
C GLU A 308 -1.14 -11.58 18.23
N LEU A 309 -0.92 -11.36 16.93
CA LEU A 309 -1.11 -12.36 15.88
C LEU A 309 0.14 -13.21 15.61
N GLY A 310 1.28 -12.89 16.23
CA GLY A 310 2.56 -13.52 15.94
C GLY A 310 3.04 -13.26 14.51
N ILE A 311 2.69 -12.11 13.95
CA ILE A 311 3.19 -11.61 12.67
C ILE A 311 4.54 -10.95 12.92
N THR A 312 5.52 -11.30 12.09
CA THR A 312 6.84 -10.66 12.07
C THR A 312 6.81 -9.54 11.03
N PRO A 313 6.81 -8.27 11.45
CA PRO A 313 6.94 -7.16 10.52
C PRO A 313 8.42 -6.85 10.23
N LEU A 314 8.72 -6.42 9.00
CA LEU A 314 9.95 -5.73 8.63
C LEU A 314 9.60 -4.29 8.25
N LEU A 315 10.06 -3.32 9.05
CA LEU A 315 9.76 -1.92 8.78
C LEU A 315 10.86 -1.28 7.94
N VAL A 316 10.52 -0.31 7.10
CA VAL A 316 11.50 0.49 6.35
C VAL A 316 11.26 1.95 6.67
N ILE A 317 12.25 2.60 7.30
CA ILE A 317 12.22 4.03 7.56
C ILE A 317 12.70 4.74 6.29
N GLU A 318 11.82 5.51 5.66
CA GLU A 318 12.14 6.22 4.42
C GLU A 318 13.00 7.47 4.70
N PRO A 319 13.98 7.79 3.81
CA PRO A 319 14.64 9.09 3.83
C PRO A 319 13.76 10.15 3.17
N VAL A 320 14.20 11.40 3.24
CA VAL A 320 13.60 12.50 2.47
C VAL A 320 14.64 13.22 1.63
N ASN A 321 14.25 14.09 0.69
CA ASN A 321 15.22 14.94 0.03
C ASN A 321 15.65 16.07 0.98
N GLY A 322 16.79 15.89 1.64
CA GLY A 322 17.31 16.79 2.66
C GLY A 322 17.52 18.22 2.16
N GLU A 323 17.93 18.40 0.89
CA GLU A 323 18.09 19.73 0.29
C GLU A 323 16.74 20.47 0.15
N TYR A 324 15.66 19.74 -0.15
CA TYR A 324 14.31 20.30 -0.22
C TYR A 324 13.73 20.58 1.17
N TYR A 325 13.99 19.70 2.14
CA TYR A 325 13.45 19.84 3.48
C TYR A 325 14.17 20.94 4.28
N ASP A 326 15.47 21.15 4.05
CA ASP A 326 16.28 22.16 4.74
C ASP A 326 15.89 23.61 4.37
N ILE A 327 15.21 23.83 3.24
CA ILE A 327 14.65 25.14 2.87
C ILE A 327 13.24 25.36 3.46
N GLN A 328 12.75 24.41 4.26
CA GLN A 328 11.46 24.45 4.95
C GLN A 328 11.64 24.27 6.47
N ARG A 329 10.53 24.31 7.21
CA ARG A 329 10.53 24.11 8.67
C ARG A 329 10.98 22.71 9.12
N TYR A 330 11.04 21.74 8.22
CA TYR A 330 11.43 20.35 8.51
C TYR A 330 12.94 20.17 8.42
N THR A 331 13.70 21.00 9.15
CA THR A 331 15.16 21.02 9.10
C THR A 331 15.78 19.68 9.49
N LYS A 332 17.07 19.49 9.19
CA LYS A 332 17.83 18.30 9.62
C LYS A 332 17.66 17.97 11.11
N GLU A 333 17.62 18.99 11.97
CA GLU A 333 17.39 18.81 13.41
C GLU A 333 15.97 18.30 13.71
N SER A 334 14.96 18.85 13.04
CA SER A 334 13.56 18.41 13.15
C SER A 334 13.39 16.95 12.72
N ARG A 335 13.99 16.57 11.59
CA ARG A 335 13.95 15.19 11.08
C ARG A 335 14.72 14.22 11.96
N ALA A 336 15.85 14.64 12.53
CA ALA A 336 16.58 13.82 13.50
C ALA A 336 15.72 13.48 14.73
N GLU A 337 14.95 14.43 15.25
CA GLU A 337 14.00 14.18 16.35
C GLU A 337 12.93 13.16 15.94
N PHE A 338 12.38 13.27 14.73
CA PHE A 338 11.45 12.29 14.19
C PHE A 338 12.06 10.90 14.08
N TYR A 339 13.22 10.77 13.43
CA TYR A 339 13.88 9.48 13.23
C TYR A 339 14.28 8.83 14.56
N ASP A 340 14.79 9.59 15.53
CA ASP A 340 15.13 9.08 16.85
C ASP A 340 13.89 8.50 17.55
N LYS A 341 12.76 9.21 17.48
CA LYS A 341 11.51 8.75 18.06
C LYS A 341 10.93 7.53 17.34
N LEU A 342 11.00 7.49 16.01
CA LEU A 342 10.56 6.32 15.24
C LEU A 342 11.38 5.09 15.60
N ARG A 343 12.71 5.20 15.66
CA ARG A 343 13.58 4.12 16.14
C ARG A 343 13.24 3.68 17.54
N GLU A 344 13.01 4.61 18.47
CA GLU A 344 12.60 4.26 19.84
C GLU A 344 11.32 3.41 19.85
N VAL A 345 10.30 3.77 19.08
CA VAL A 345 9.06 3.00 18.96
C VAL A 345 9.29 1.59 18.41
N LEU A 346 10.13 1.46 17.37
CA LEU A 346 10.42 0.16 16.74
C LEU A 346 11.31 -0.72 17.64
N ASP A 347 12.32 -0.13 18.29
CA ASP A 347 13.20 -0.80 19.26
C ASP A 347 12.41 -1.28 20.50
N GLU A 348 11.48 -0.47 21.01
CA GLU A 348 10.58 -0.85 22.11
C GLU A 348 9.70 -2.04 21.75
N ALA A 349 9.20 -2.09 20.52
CA ALA A 349 8.43 -3.20 19.98
C ALA A 349 9.29 -4.43 19.61
N GLN A 350 10.62 -4.31 19.64
CA GLN A 350 11.57 -5.38 19.30
C GLN A 350 11.38 -5.95 17.89
N VAL A 351 11.07 -5.08 16.94
CA VAL A 351 10.89 -5.44 15.53
C VAL A 351 12.13 -5.06 14.70
N ASP A 352 12.39 -5.82 13.64
CA ASP A 352 13.48 -5.50 12.71
C ASP A 352 13.07 -4.35 11.78
N TYR A 353 14.02 -3.47 11.48
CA TYR A 353 13.82 -2.40 10.51
C TYR A 353 15.07 -2.08 9.70
N ILE A 354 14.84 -1.57 8.49
CA ILE A 354 15.85 -0.95 7.64
C ILE A 354 15.75 0.56 7.85
N ASP A 355 16.82 1.17 8.34
CA ASP A 355 16.88 2.61 8.50
C ASP A 355 17.59 3.26 7.31
N LEU A 356 16.84 3.96 6.46
CA LEU A 356 17.38 4.70 5.33
C LEU A 356 17.58 6.20 5.62
N SER A 357 17.24 6.69 6.82
CA SER A 357 17.31 8.13 7.18
C SER A 357 18.69 8.78 7.01
N MET A 358 19.75 7.97 7.00
CA MET A 358 21.11 8.44 6.75
C MET A 358 21.36 8.87 5.29
N HIS A 359 20.40 8.60 4.40
CA HIS A 359 20.48 8.85 2.95
C HIS A 359 19.71 10.09 2.50
N ASP A 360 19.31 10.99 3.41
CA ASP A 360 18.57 12.23 3.08
C ASP A 360 19.22 13.08 1.97
N TYR A 361 20.54 13.02 1.83
CA TYR A 361 21.29 13.85 0.87
C TYR A 361 21.91 13.04 -0.27
N ASP A 362 21.64 11.74 -0.32
CA ASP A 362 22.17 10.87 -1.37
C ASP A 362 21.31 10.99 -2.63
N LYS A 363 21.93 11.41 -3.73
CA LYS A 363 21.24 11.46 -5.03
C LYS A 363 20.78 10.08 -5.46
N TYR A 364 19.63 10.05 -6.11
CA TYR A 364 19.01 8.86 -6.68
C TYR A 364 18.59 7.81 -5.63
N TYR A 365 18.52 8.18 -4.34
CA TYR A 365 17.84 7.38 -3.32
C TYR A 365 16.32 7.61 -3.33
N LEU A 366 15.88 8.77 -3.79
CA LEU A 366 14.48 9.15 -3.92
C LEU A 366 14.21 9.54 -5.37
N ARG A 367 12.99 9.28 -5.84
CA ARG A 367 12.51 9.71 -7.15
C ARG A 367 12.23 11.20 -7.18
N ASP A 368 11.63 11.70 -6.10
CA ASP A 368 11.29 13.10 -5.91
C ASP A 368 11.73 13.58 -4.52
N VAL A 369 10.97 14.49 -3.90
CA VAL A 369 11.32 15.04 -2.59
C VAL A 369 11.02 14.09 -1.43
N MET A 370 10.22 13.04 -1.64
CA MET A 370 9.75 12.14 -0.59
C MET A 370 9.68 10.66 -0.98
N HIS A 371 9.37 10.33 -2.24
CA HIS A 371 9.15 8.94 -2.63
C HIS A 371 10.45 8.23 -2.94
N LEU A 372 10.57 6.99 -2.46
CA LEU A 372 11.66 6.07 -2.77
C LEU A 372 11.87 5.92 -4.28
N GLY A 373 13.14 5.84 -4.69
CA GLY A 373 13.53 5.73 -6.09
C GLY A 373 14.86 5.01 -6.26
N TRP A 374 15.05 4.46 -7.46
CA TRP A 374 16.30 3.87 -7.94
C TRP A 374 17.10 3.10 -6.86
N ARG A 375 18.08 3.74 -6.22
CA ARG A 375 19.03 3.10 -5.30
C ARG A 375 18.38 2.57 -4.03
N SER A 376 17.41 3.29 -3.46
CA SER A 376 16.73 2.80 -2.25
C SER A 376 15.94 1.53 -2.53
N TRP A 377 15.32 1.42 -3.71
CA TRP A 377 14.64 0.19 -4.11
C TRP A 377 15.58 -1.01 -4.26
N VAL A 378 16.81 -0.82 -4.72
CA VAL A 378 17.81 -1.91 -4.74
C VAL A 378 18.07 -2.44 -3.33
N GLN A 379 18.26 -1.54 -2.37
CA GLN A 379 18.49 -1.89 -0.96
C GLN A 379 17.27 -2.56 -0.33
N ILE A 380 16.07 -2.06 -0.61
CA ILE A 380 14.80 -2.62 -0.11
C ILE A 380 14.55 -4.01 -0.70
N ASN A 381 14.70 -4.18 -2.02
CA ASN A 381 14.52 -5.47 -2.68
C ASN A 381 15.47 -6.53 -2.13
N ARG A 382 16.73 -6.16 -1.86
CA ARG A 382 17.68 -7.07 -1.23
C ARG A 382 17.19 -7.55 0.13
N ALA A 383 16.74 -6.62 0.97
CA ALA A 383 16.23 -6.97 2.29
C ALA A 383 14.94 -7.79 2.22
N LEU A 384 14.03 -7.50 1.28
CA LEU A 384 12.84 -8.31 1.02
C LEU A 384 13.21 -9.74 0.61
N CYS A 385 14.24 -9.91 -0.23
CA CYS A 385 14.76 -11.23 -0.58
C CYS A 385 15.34 -11.97 0.63
N GLU A 386 16.07 -11.28 1.49
CA GLU A 386 16.60 -11.88 2.73
C GLU A 386 15.46 -12.26 3.70
N PHE A 387 14.42 -11.43 3.78
CA PHE A 387 13.28 -11.59 4.69
C PHE A 387 12.32 -12.72 4.29
N TYR A 388 11.96 -12.79 3.00
CA TYR A 388 11.03 -13.79 2.45
C TYR A 388 11.74 -15.02 1.86
N GLY A 389 12.90 -14.84 1.22
CA GLY A 389 13.60 -15.92 0.51
C GLY A 389 14.28 -16.95 1.42
N ALA A 390 14.59 -16.61 2.67
CA ALA A 390 15.22 -17.53 3.62
C ALA A 390 14.40 -18.81 3.91
N GLY A 391 13.07 -18.78 3.71
CA GLY A 391 12.19 -19.96 3.87
C GLY A 391 12.10 -20.86 2.62
N ALA A 392 12.34 -20.32 1.43
CA ALA A 392 12.17 -21.03 0.15
C ALA A 392 13.31 -22.02 -0.15
N ALA A 393 14.52 -21.76 0.36
CA ALA A 393 15.70 -22.61 0.12
C ALA A 393 15.56 -24.03 0.70
N ASP A 394 14.75 -24.23 1.74
CA ASP A 394 14.53 -25.54 2.36
C ASP A 394 13.49 -26.39 1.60
N ALA A 395 12.65 -25.78 0.75
CA ALA A 395 11.60 -26.46 0.00
C ALA A 395 12.03 -26.92 -1.41
N ALA A 396 13.05 -26.30 -2.00
CA ALA A 396 13.40 -26.43 -3.42
C ALA A 396 14.35 -27.61 -3.79
N GLY A 397 14.67 -28.52 -2.86
CA GLY A 397 15.62 -29.63 -3.08
C GLY A 397 15.17 -30.78 -4.02
N GLY A 398 14.22 -30.57 -4.93
CA GLY A 398 13.56 -31.63 -5.69
C GLY A 398 13.39 -31.38 -7.19
N SER A 399 14.30 -31.97 -7.97
CA SER A 399 14.21 -32.37 -9.39
C SER A 399 14.72 -31.43 -10.49
N ASP A 400 15.73 -31.94 -11.19
CA ASP A 400 16.38 -31.45 -12.42
C ASP A 400 15.49 -31.54 -13.67
N GLY A 401 15.64 -30.57 -14.59
CA GLY A 401 16.02 -30.88 -15.98
C GLY A 401 15.22 -30.30 -17.15
N VAL A 402 15.94 -29.47 -17.94
CA VAL A 402 16.00 -29.35 -19.42
C VAL A 402 15.34 -28.14 -20.12
N GLU A 403 16.24 -27.21 -20.49
CA GLU A 403 16.46 -26.42 -21.74
C GLU A 403 15.36 -26.23 -22.82
N GLY A 404 15.23 -24.97 -23.30
CA GLY A 404 14.74 -24.68 -24.67
C GLY A 404 14.41 -23.21 -25.00
N VAL A 405 15.34 -22.52 -25.66
CA VAL A 405 15.38 -21.12 -26.18
C VAL A 405 14.29 -20.76 -27.23
N SER A 406 13.76 -19.52 -27.24
CA SER A 406 13.79 -18.58 -28.40
C SER A 406 13.09 -17.22 -28.18
N GLU A 407 13.81 -16.16 -28.61
CA GLU A 407 13.46 -14.73 -28.65
C GLU A 407 12.32 -14.36 -29.63
N GLY A 408 11.66 -13.22 -29.36
CA GLY A 408 10.82 -12.51 -30.31
C GLY A 408 10.48 -11.08 -29.84
N ASP A 409 11.09 -10.09 -30.48
CA ASP A 409 10.73 -8.67 -30.43
C ASP A 409 9.29 -8.42 -30.95
N ASP A 410 8.53 -7.50 -30.32
CA ASP A 410 8.15 -6.24 -30.98
C ASP A 410 7.29 -5.33 -30.09
N ALA A 411 7.45 -4.03 -30.36
CA ALA A 411 7.01 -2.90 -29.57
C ALA A 411 5.58 -2.39 -29.85
N SER A 412 5.17 -1.50 -28.93
CA SER A 412 4.33 -0.30 -29.12
C SER A 412 2.85 -0.37 -28.71
N GLY A 413 2.48 0.56 -27.82
CA GLY A 413 1.11 0.98 -27.56
C GLY A 413 0.92 1.54 -26.16
N GLN A 414 0.96 2.87 -26.02
CA GLN A 414 0.78 3.63 -24.77
C GLN A 414 -0.43 3.13 -23.96
N THR A 415 -0.20 2.78 -22.69
CA THR A 415 -1.19 2.21 -21.77
C THR A 415 -1.69 3.25 -20.76
N ALA A 416 -2.76 2.88 -20.05
CA ALA A 416 -3.55 3.70 -19.14
C ALA A 416 -2.79 4.40 -17.99
N ALA A 417 -1.49 4.11 -17.79
CA ALA A 417 -0.61 4.71 -16.79
C ALA A 417 -0.48 6.24 -16.86
N GLN A 418 -0.76 6.85 -18.03
CA GLN A 418 -0.76 8.31 -18.16
C GLN A 418 -1.98 9.00 -17.54
N ARG A 419 -3.05 8.29 -17.20
CA ARG A 419 -4.26 8.88 -16.60
C ARG A 419 -4.26 8.86 -15.07
N ASP A 420 -3.46 7.99 -14.45
CA ASP A 420 -3.42 7.85 -12.99
C ASP A 420 -2.41 8.82 -12.34
N ALA A 421 -1.40 9.28 -13.10
CA ALA A 421 -0.42 10.28 -12.65
C ALA A 421 -1.02 11.69 -12.44
N GLU A 422 -2.10 12.05 -13.15
CA GLU A 422 -2.80 13.33 -12.95
C GLU A 422 -3.67 13.34 -11.68
N ALA A 423 -4.09 12.17 -11.16
CA ALA A 423 -4.92 12.09 -9.95
C ALA A 423 -4.09 12.19 -8.65
N ALA A 424 -2.87 11.67 -8.63
CA ALA A 424 -1.96 11.78 -7.49
C ALA A 424 -1.41 13.21 -7.29
N ALA A 425 -1.38 14.01 -8.37
CA ALA A 425 -0.98 15.41 -8.34
C ALA A 425 -2.01 16.32 -7.64
N ASP A 426 -3.30 16.05 -7.84
CA ASP A 426 -4.38 16.83 -7.22
C ASP A 426 -4.46 16.61 -5.70
N GLU A 427 -4.08 15.43 -5.21
CA GLU A 427 -4.09 15.09 -3.77
C GLU A 427 -3.01 15.83 -2.97
N MET A 428 -1.88 16.21 -3.61
CA MET A 428 -0.80 16.98 -2.96
C MET A 428 -1.12 18.48 -2.82
N LEU A 429 -1.92 19.06 -3.72
CA LEU A 429 -2.32 20.47 -3.66
C LEU A 429 -3.30 20.76 -2.50
N GLU A 430 -4.06 19.77 -2.05
CA GLU A 430 -5.00 19.95 -0.92
C GLU A 430 -4.29 19.95 0.44
N VAL A 431 -3.20 19.18 0.59
CA VAL A 431 -2.35 19.22 1.80
C VAL A 431 -1.59 20.54 1.91
N GLU A 432 -1.13 21.10 0.78
CA GLU A 432 -0.54 22.45 0.75
C GLU A 432 -1.59 23.58 0.93
N GLY A 433 -2.83 23.36 0.46
CA GLY A 433 -3.96 24.29 0.64
C GLY A 433 -4.39 24.42 2.10
N ALA A 434 -4.46 23.31 2.84
CA ALA A 434 -4.78 23.30 4.27
C ALA A 434 -3.74 24.03 5.13
N GLY A 435 -2.46 23.99 4.72
CA GLY A 435 -1.37 24.74 5.35
C GLY A 435 -1.49 26.26 5.16
N LYS A 436 -2.04 26.73 4.03
CA LYS A 436 -2.25 28.17 3.77
C LYS A 436 -3.43 28.77 4.54
N GLU A 437 -4.56 28.05 4.67
CA GLU A 437 -5.73 28.57 5.38
C GLU A 437 -5.51 28.68 6.90
N MET A 438 -4.68 27.80 7.49
CA MET A 438 -4.33 27.88 8.91
C MET A 438 -3.46 29.10 9.26
N VAL A 439 -2.51 29.46 8.39
CA VAL A 439 -1.61 30.61 8.58
C VAL A 439 -2.33 31.95 8.43
N GLU A 440 -3.34 32.05 7.56
CA GLU A 440 -4.15 33.27 7.43
C GLU A 440 -5.09 33.48 8.64
N SER A 441 -5.58 32.39 9.26
CA SER A 441 -6.51 32.47 10.39
C SER A 441 -5.85 32.91 11.72
N GLU A 442 -4.55 32.64 11.90
CA GLU A 442 -3.79 33.05 13.09
C GLU A 442 -3.21 34.47 12.97
N GLY A 443 -2.97 34.95 11.74
CA GLY A 443 -2.54 36.32 11.46
C GLY A 443 -3.60 37.39 11.73
N GLU A 444 -4.89 37.03 11.75
CA GLU A 444 -6.00 37.98 11.99
C GLU A 444 -6.40 38.11 13.48
N ARG A 445 -5.74 37.40 14.41
CA ARG A 445 -6.04 37.46 15.86
C ARG A 445 -4.94 38.06 16.75
N SER A 446 -3.95 38.76 16.19
CA SER A 446 -2.94 39.51 16.95
C SER A 446 -3.27 41.00 17.06
#